data_AF-A0A381V5X3-F1
#
_entry.id   AF-A0A381V5X3-F1
#
_cell.length_a   1.000
_cell.length_b   1.000
_cell.length_c   1.000
_cell.angle_alpha   90.00
_cell.angle_beta   90.00
_cell.angle_gamma   90.00
#
_symmetry.space_group_name_H-M   'P 1'
#
loop_
_entity.id
_entity.type
_entity.pdbx_description
1 polymer ?
#
loop_
_entity_poly.entity_id
_entity_poly.type
_entity_poly.pdbx_seq_one_letter_code
_entity_poly.pdbx_strand_id
1 'polypeptide(L)'
;MGNKLSELRDLKEMYENRLKSDNLEKSLKNNYQTMLDMINEKIEKNQIFRRYFNQRIEKSEVCPSCQKEMLSHNKDQALQCMRNFTQNQ
;
A
#
# COMPACT_ATOMS: atom_id res chain seq x y z
N MET A 1 1.92 16.42 -3.78
CA MET A 1 1.93 15.35 -2.75
C MET A 1 2.34 14.06 -3.42
N GLY A 2 3.54 13.55 -3.12
CA GLY A 2 4.07 12.31 -3.69
C GLY A 2 3.12 11.13 -3.44
N ASN A 3 2.98 10.26 -4.42
CA ASN A 3 2.14 9.08 -4.29
C ASN A 3 2.87 8.11 -3.35
N LYS A 4 2.49 8.05 -2.08
CA LYS A 4 3.14 7.20 -1.06
C LYS A 4 3.30 5.73 -1.48
N LEU A 5 2.49 5.25 -2.43
CA LEU A 5 2.63 3.93 -3.03
C LEU A 5 3.75 3.84 -4.09
N SER A 6 4.01 4.92 -4.86
CA SER A 6 5.15 4.96 -5.78
C SER A 6 6.46 4.98 -4.98
N GLU A 7 6.54 5.78 -3.92
CA GLU A 7 7.71 5.82 -3.03
C GLU A 7 8.02 4.44 -2.43
N LEU A 8 7.00 3.67 -2.04
CA LEU A 8 7.17 2.28 -1.58
C LEU A 8 7.67 1.35 -2.69
N ARG A 9 7.25 1.55 -3.94
CA ARG A 9 7.72 0.76 -5.09
C ARG A 9 9.17 1.12 -5.44
N ASP A 10 9.53 2.39 -5.40
CA ASP A 10 10.90 2.85 -5.65
C ASP A 10 11.86 2.32 -4.56
N LEU A 11 11.42 2.34 -3.29
CA LEU A 11 12.18 1.74 -2.18
C LEU A 11 12.32 0.22 -2.34
N LYS A 12 11.26 -0.47 -2.76
CA LYS A 12 11.30 -1.92 -3.04
C LYS A 12 12.39 -2.23 -4.08
N GLU A 13 12.36 -1.54 -5.21
CA GLU A 13 13.32 -1.74 -6.31
C GLU A 13 14.76 -1.47 -5.84
N MET A 14 14.97 -0.42 -5.05
CA MET A 14 16.28 -0.11 -4.47
C MET A 14 16.81 -1.27 -3.60
N TYR A 15 16.00 -1.84 -2.71
CA TYR A 15 16.43 -2.95 -1.86
C TYR A 15 16.64 -4.26 -2.66
N GLU A 16 15.80 -4.54 -3.64
CA GLU A 16 15.99 -5.68 -4.56
C GLU A 16 17.31 -5.59 -5.31
N ASN A 17 17.66 -4.39 -5.80
CA ASN A 17 18.93 -4.17 -6.50
C ASN A 17 20.14 -4.29 -5.56
N ARG A 18 20.03 -3.85 -4.30
CA ARG A 18 21.07 -4.03 -3.29
C ARG A 18 21.29 -5.51 -2.93
N LEU A 19 20.23 -6.31 -2.88
CA LEU A 19 20.29 -7.75 -2.58
C LEU A 19 20.93 -8.58 -3.71
N LYS A 20 20.96 -8.07 -4.95
CA LYS A 20 21.63 -8.69 -6.09
C LYS A 20 23.16 -8.52 -6.09
N SER A 21 23.73 -7.74 -5.16
CA SER A 21 25.18 -7.55 -5.08
C SER A 21 25.87 -8.80 -4.51
N ASP A 22 26.84 -9.35 -5.25
CA ASP A 22 27.54 -10.58 -4.89
C ASP A 22 28.48 -10.43 -3.67
N ASN A 23 28.89 -9.19 -3.34
CA ASN A 23 29.83 -8.89 -2.24
C ASN A 23 29.14 -8.40 -0.95
N LEU A 24 27.88 -8.74 -0.74
CA LEU A 24 27.11 -8.25 0.40
C LEU A 24 27.35 -9.09 1.67
N GLU A 25 27.73 -8.43 2.76
CA GLU A 25 27.87 -9.08 4.07
C GLU A 25 26.53 -9.70 4.53
N LYS A 26 26.58 -10.88 5.14
CA LYS A 26 25.39 -11.64 5.56
C LYS A 26 24.46 -10.85 6.49
N SER A 27 25.02 -10.07 7.41
CA SER A 27 24.28 -9.20 8.33
C SER A 27 23.48 -8.13 7.57
N LEU A 28 24.12 -7.50 6.59
CA LEU A 28 23.54 -6.47 5.74
C LEU A 28 22.47 -7.05 4.81
N LYS A 29 22.70 -8.26 4.27
CA LYS A 29 21.71 -9.01 3.47
C LYS A 29 20.43 -9.27 4.24
N ASN A 30 20.55 -9.75 5.49
CA ASN A 30 19.41 -9.99 6.35
C ASN A 30 18.64 -8.69 6.62
N ASN A 31 19.35 -7.59 6.92
CA ASN A 31 18.71 -6.29 7.14
C ASN A 31 17.94 -5.80 5.91
N TYR A 32 18.53 -5.91 4.71
CA TYR A 32 17.84 -5.52 3.47
C TYR A 32 16.63 -6.40 3.18
N GLN A 33 16.72 -7.71 3.46
CA GLN A 33 15.59 -8.62 3.30
C GLN A 33 14.44 -8.24 4.26
N THR A 34 14.73 -7.97 5.53
CA THR A 34 13.69 -7.52 6.49
C THR A 34 13.01 -6.23 6.03
N MET A 35 13.79 -5.25 5.54
CA MET A 35 13.22 -4.01 5.01
C MET A 35 12.36 -4.26 3.77
N LEU A 36 12.79 -5.15 2.88
CA LEU A 36 12.04 -5.53 1.69
C LEU A 36 10.71 -6.22 2.06
N ASP A 37 10.73 -7.13 3.04
CA ASP A 37 9.52 -7.83 3.50
C ASP A 37 8.52 -6.84 4.11
N MET A 38 8.98 -5.90 4.94
CA MET A 38 8.13 -4.83 5.48
C MET A 38 7.52 -3.94 4.40
N ILE A 39 8.26 -3.66 3.32
CA ILE A 39 7.75 -2.88 2.19
C ILE A 39 6.70 -3.69 1.41
N ASN A 40 6.98 -4.97 1.14
CA ASN A 40 6.04 -5.86 0.46
C ASN A 40 4.72 -5.97 1.23
N GLU A 41 4.78 -6.17 2.56
CA GLU A 41 3.58 -6.24 3.40
C GLU A 41 2.73 -4.95 3.30
N LYS A 42 3.38 -3.77 3.31
CA LYS A 42 2.68 -2.48 3.15
C LYS A 42 2.04 -2.34 1.77
N ILE A 43 2.70 -2.82 0.71
CA ILE A 43 2.15 -2.78 -0.65
C ILE A 43 0.96 -3.75 -0.77
N GLU A 44 1.09 -4.97 -0.25
CA GLU A 44 0.03 -5.98 -0.27
C GLU A 44 -1.20 -5.53 0.51
N LYS A 45 -1.02 -4.99 1.74
CA LYS A 45 -2.10 -4.40 2.52
C LYS A 45 -2.84 -3.32 1.72
N ASN A 46 -2.12 -2.42 1.07
CA ASN A 46 -2.72 -1.40 0.19
C ASN A 46 -3.50 -2.00 -0.98
N GLN A 47 -3.00 -3.09 -1.60
CA GLN A 47 -3.69 -3.75 -2.70
C GLN A 47 -4.97 -4.47 -2.25
N ILE A 48 -4.90 -5.21 -1.15
CA ILE A 48 -6.07 -5.88 -0.55
C ILE A 48 -7.13 -4.83 -0.19
N PHE A 49 -6.71 -3.72 0.43
CA PHE A 49 -7.60 -2.62 0.77
C PHE A 49 -8.27 -2.00 -0.45
N ARG A 50 -7.52 -1.75 -1.53
CA ARG A 50 -8.07 -1.24 -2.78
C ARG A 50 -9.08 -2.19 -3.40
N ARG A 51 -8.78 -3.50 -3.41
CA ARG A 51 -9.72 -4.52 -3.92
C ARG A 51 -11.02 -4.53 -3.12
N TYR A 52 -10.93 -4.47 -1.80
CA TYR A 52 -12.08 -4.39 -0.91
C TYR A 52 -12.96 -3.17 -1.22
N PHE A 53 -12.37 -1.97 -1.32
CA PHE A 53 -13.14 -0.76 -1.66
C PHE A 53 -13.74 -0.82 -3.07
N ASN A 54 -12.98 -1.28 -4.07
CA ASN A 54 -13.48 -1.37 -5.44
C ASN A 54 -14.68 -2.33 -5.55
N GLN A 55 -14.63 -3.49 -4.89
CA GLN A 55 -15.77 -4.42 -4.84
C GLN A 55 -17.01 -3.80 -4.18
N ARG A 56 -16.82 -2.91 -3.20
CA ARG A 56 -17.93 -2.25 -2.49
C ARG A 56 -18.53 -1.08 -3.24
N ILE A 57 -17.74 -0.38 -4.06
CA ILE A 57 -18.23 0.63 -5.00
C ILE A 57 -19.24 0.01 -5.97
N GLU A 58 -18.97 -1.20 -6.45
CA GLU A 58 -19.88 -1.92 -7.36
C GLU A 58 -21.17 -2.41 -6.67
N LYS A 59 -21.18 -2.53 -5.34
CA LYS A 59 -22.28 -3.12 -4.55
C LYS A 59 -23.15 -2.12 -3.80
N SER A 60 -22.92 -0.81 -3.95
CA SER A 60 -23.65 0.24 -3.21
C SER A 60 -23.58 0.11 -1.68
N GLU A 61 -22.46 -0.35 -1.15
CA GLU A 61 -22.28 -0.48 0.31
C GLU A 61 -21.87 0.84 0.97
N VAL A 62 -22.04 0.93 2.29
CA VAL A 62 -21.63 2.11 3.07
C VAL A 62 -20.10 2.16 3.24
N CYS A 63 -19.53 3.34 3.04
CA CYS A 63 -18.12 3.66 3.27
C CYS A 63 -17.75 3.47 4.75
N PRO A 64 -16.77 2.63 5.09
CA PRO A 64 -16.34 2.46 6.49
C PRO A 64 -15.57 3.68 7.03
N SER A 65 -15.08 4.58 6.17
CA SER A 65 -14.35 5.79 6.60
C SER A 65 -15.24 7.00 6.85
N CYS A 66 -16.32 7.18 6.09
CA CYS A 66 -17.13 8.41 6.12
C CYS A 66 -18.64 8.15 6.25
N GLN A 67 -19.06 6.88 6.34
CA GLN A 67 -20.44 6.43 6.53
C GLN A 67 -21.43 6.83 5.42
N LYS A 68 -20.95 7.34 4.27
CA LYS A 68 -21.76 7.59 3.07
C LYS A 68 -21.76 6.38 2.15
N GLU A 69 -22.77 6.26 1.28
CA GLU A 69 -22.77 5.21 0.24
C GLU A 69 -21.53 5.30 -0.65
N MET A 70 -20.96 4.15 -0.98
CA MET A 70 -19.80 4.06 -1.86
C MET A 70 -20.10 4.56 -3.28
N LEU A 71 -21.33 4.43 -3.77
CA LEU A 71 -21.75 5.03 -5.04
C LEU A 71 -21.68 6.56 -5.05
N SER A 72 -21.75 7.19 -3.89
CA SER A 72 -21.62 8.65 -3.77
C SER A 72 -20.17 9.12 -3.88
N HIS A 73 -19.19 8.21 -4.00
CA HIS A 73 -17.79 8.55 -4.12
C HIS A 73 -17.35 8.53 -5.58
N ASN A 74 -16.75 9.62 -6.04
CA ASN A 74 -15.87 9.53 -7.19
C ASN A 74 -14.55 8.83 -6.82
N LYS A 75 -13.73 8.47 -7.83
CA LYS A 75 -12.48 7.74 -7.61
C LYS A 75 -11.54 8.42 -6.61
N ASP A 76 -11.45 9.76 -6.63
CA ASP A 76 -10.58 10.51 -5.74
C ASP A 76 -11.10 10.56 -4.30
N GLN A 77 -12.42 10.70 -4.12
CA GLN A 77 -13.06 10.63 -2.80
C GLN A 77 -12.94 9.23 -2.19
N ALA A 78 -13.08 8.18 -3.00
CA ALA A 78 -12.85 6.81 -2.57
C ALA A 78 -11.38 6.59 -2.15
N LEU A 79 -10.42 7.14 -2.91
CA LEU A 79 -9.00 7.13 -2.57
C LEU A 79 -8.68 7.91 -1.29
N GLN A 80 -9.34 9.04 -1.04
CA GLN A 80 -9.19 9.78 0.21
C GLN A 80 -9.77 9.02 1.40
N CYS A 81 -10.97 8.45 1.26
CA CYS A 81 -11.55 7.59 2.30
C CYS A 81 -10.67 6.37 2.59
N MET A 82 -10.07 5.78 1.55
CA MET A 82 -9.07 4.72 1.70
C MET A 82 -7.87 5.18 2.53
N ARG A 83 -7.29 6.35 2.22
CA ARG A 83 -6.15 6.89 2.98
C ARG A 83 -6.50 7.16 4.44
N ASN A 84 -7.65 7.76 4.69
CA ASN A 84 -8.11 8.09 6.04
C ASN A 84 -8.38 6.82 6.87
N PHE A 85 -8.97 5.79 6.27
CA PHE A 85 -9.18 4.52 6.96
C PHE A 85 -7.87 3.88 7.41
N THR A 86 -6.84 3.88 6.55
CA THR A 86 -5.51 3.33 6.90
C THR A 86 -4.76 4.17 7.92
N GLN A 87 -5.06 5.47 8.05
CA GLN A 87 -4.44 6.36 9.04
C GLN A 87 -5.11 6.27 10.42
N ASN A 88 -6.37 5.83 10.48
CA ASN A 88 -7.19 5.78 11.70
C ASN A 88 -7.32 4.37 12.31
N GLN A 89 -6.58 3.38 11.80
CA GLN A 89 -6.38 2.06 12.43
C GLN A 89 -5.03 2.00 13.13
#